data_AF-A0A443RYA7-F1
#
_entry.id   AF-A0A443RYA7-F1
#
_cell.length_a   1.000
_cell.length_b   1.000
_cell.length_c   1.000
_cell.angle_alpha   90.00
_cell.angle_beta   90.00
_cell.angle_gamma   90.00
#
_symmetry.space_group_name_H-M   'P 1'
#
loop_
_entity.id
_entity.type
_entity.pdbx_description
1 polymer ?
#
loop_
_entity_poly.entity_id
_entity_poly.type
_entity_poly.pdbx_seq_one_letter_code
_entity_poly.pdbx_strand_id
1 'polypeptide(L)'
;MSINYQADVILDKSQDYCFVKVGEMGLVSARSPDLVCNKKFQHLVYISAYSSKLVHIPIVARTTGKIIVEITGRTQVDKETKKIPFNVVADGASVNVHTSFLLDMTSQALLLKYININVTDDPIIPYQFYRRFVYGSPQAMFTVIGDVVGVPDFDEENIVTYSSLSIARPAKSGELFMFNFAYHYFTLNYLRLTNQLNAKSTRKWLQLLNQDYVYQITYFKDGAFTMFQREGSVWLSAYCARIYYMAQYPEWENDLFIDPTIIEQAIKYVLKYQNPAFGYFEEPEKNASYYRYTPIALTAHVLITLSRIGSLPGNVGVEISNAKKLAVTYLES
;
A
#
# COMPACT_ATOMS: atom_id res chain seq x y z
N MET A 1 -16.02 58.42 4.86
CA MET A 1 -17.04 57.35 4.73
C MET A 1 -16.30 56.07 4.35
N SER A 2 -16.30 55.07 5.22
CA SER A 2 -15.78 53.74 4.86
C SER A 2 -16.75 53.09 3.88
N ILE A 3 -16.29 52.83 2.66
CA ILE A 3 -17.06 52.08 1.67
C ILE A 3 -17.09 50.62 2.15
N ASN A 4 -18.29 50.13 2.46
CA ASN A 4 -18.53 48.74 2.80
C ASN A 4 -19.23 48.06 1.62
N TYR A 5 -18.62 47.00 1.11
CA TYR A 5 -19.20 46.17 0.07
C TYR A 5 -20.11 45.12 0.69
N GLN A 6 -21.29 44.96 0.12
CA GLN A 6 -22.24 43.93 0.49
C GLN A 6 -21.93 42.64 -0.29
N ALA A 7 -21.69 41.55 0.44
CA ALA A 7 -21.49 40.23 -0.12
C ALA A 7 -22.40 39.20 0.56
N ASP A 8 -23.05 38.36 -0.23
CA ASP A 8 -23.79 37.19 0.21
C ASP A 8 -22.91 35.95 0.08
N VAL A 9 -22.77 35.19 1.15
CA VAL A 9 -22.18 33.85 1.13
C VAL A 9 -23.33 32.84 1.15
N ILE A 10 -23.43 32.04 0.10
CA ILE A 10 -24.52 31.10 -0.11
C ILE A 10 -23.96 29.68 -0.07
N LEU A 11 -24.46 28.87 0.86
CA LEU A 11 -24.28 27.42 0.85
C LEU A 11 -25.47 26.82 0.08
N ASP A 12 -25.20 26.12 -1.02
CA ASP A 12 -26.28 25.52 -1.80
C ASP A 12 -26.91 24.32 -1.07
N LYS A 13 -28.15 24.00 -1.43
CA LYS A 13 -28.86 22.82 -0.93
C LYS A 13 -28.17 21.55 -1.40
N SER A 14 -28.02 20.59 -0.50
CA SER A 14 -27.58 19.24 -0.80
C SER A 14 -28.33 18.23 0.04
N GLN A 15 -28.38 16.98 -0.44
CA GLN A 15 -28.84 15.83 0.33
C GLN A 15 -27.69 15.20 1.14
N ASP A 16 -26.44 15.47 0.75
CA ASP A 16 -25.24 14.86 1.33
C ASP A 16 -24.76 15.55 2.61
N TYR A 17 -25.16 16.81 2.83
CA TYR A 17 -24.80 17.56 4.03
C TYR A 17 -25.96 18.43 4.51
N CYS A 18 -25.93 18.74 5.79
CA CYS A 18 -26.82 19.72 6.42
C CYS A 18 -26.01 20.86 7.03
N PHE A 19 -26.58 22.06 7.01
CA PHE A 19 -26.02 23.19 7.73
C PHE A 19 -26.35 23.10 9.21
N VAL A 20 -25.38 23.39 10.07
CA VAL A 20 -25.59 23.44 11.52
C VAL A 20 -26.08 24.84 11.88
N LYS A 21 -27.30 24.93 12.39
CA LYS A 21 -27.85 26.20 12.86
C LYS A 21 -27.08 26.62 14.12
N VAL A 22 -26.46 27.80 14.02
CA VAL A 22 -25.77 28.43 15.14
C VAL A 22 -26.77 29.28 15.91
N GLY A 23 -26.89 29.04 17.23
CA GLY A 23 -27.76 29.80 18.11
C GLY A 23 -27.23 31.21 18.39
N GLU A 24 -27.98 31.96 19.22
CA GLU A 24 -27.53 33.26 19.70
C GLU A 24 -26.16 33.14 20.41
N MET A 25 -25.31 34.15 20.23
CA MET A 25 -23.93 34.19 20.74
C MET A 25 -22.99 33.10 20.23
N GLY A 26 -23.34 32.36 19.17
CA GLY A 26 -22.44 31.34 18.60
C GLY A 26 -22.53 29.97 19.27
N LEU A 27 -23.53 29.74 20.12
CA LEU A 27 -23.68 28.49 20.86
C LEU A 27 -24.32 27.39 20.01
N VAL A 28 -23.75 26.18 20.08
CA VAL A 28 -24.22 24.98 19.37
C VAL A 28 -24.10 23.77 20.32
N SER A 29 -25.07 22.87 20.29
CA SER A 29 -24.99 21.62 21.06
C SER A 29 -24.05 20.61 20.38
N ALA A 30 -23.17 19.98 21.16
CA ALA A 30 -22.14 19.10 20.61
C ALA A 30 -22.68 17.75 20.09
N ARG A 31 -23.79 17.23 20.65
CA ARG A 31 -24.30 15.87 20.35
C ARG A 31 -25.59 15.84 19.55
N SER A 32 -26.36 16.93 19.52
CA SER A 32 -27.65 17.00 18.83
C SER A 32 -27.90 18.41 18.30
N PRO A 33 -27.05 18.91 17.39
CA PRO A 33 -27.20 20.27 16.86
C PRO A 33 -28.50 20.40 16.05
N ASP A 34 -29.05 21.61 16.02
CA ASP A 34 -30.17 21.92 15.14
C ASP A 34 -29.68 21.94 13.69
N LEU A 35 -30.21 21.03 12.86
CA LEU A 35 -29.77 20.87 11.47
C LEU A 35 -30.78 21.47 10.50
N VAL A 36 -30.26 22.20 9.52
CA VAL A 36 -31.00 22.68 8.35
C VAL A 36 -30.54 21.89 7.13
N CYS A 37 -31.35 20.90 6.74
CA CYS A 37 -31.05 20.01 5.63
C CYS A 37 -31.80 20.41 4.35
N ASN A 38 -31.17 20.16 3.18
CA ASN A 38 -31.77 20.36 1.85
C ASN A 38 -32.38 21.77 1.62
N LYS A 39 -31.76 22.80 2.20
CA LYS A 39 -32.16 24.19 2.00
C LYS A 39 -30.92 25.02 1.67
N LYS A 40 -31.12 26.05 0.85
CA LYS A 40 -30.07 27.06 0.62
C LYS A 40 -29.94 27.90 1.88
N PHE A 41 -28.72 28.10 2.35
CA PHE A 41 -28.42 29.00 3.45
C PHE A 41 -27.68 30.22 2.91
N GLN A 42 -28.14 31.42 3.27
CA GLN A 42 -27.56 32.68 2.84
C GLN A 42 -27.10 33.45 4.07
N HIS A 43 -25.86 33.91 4.04
CA HIS A 43 -25.28 34.73 5.08
C HIS A 43 -24.77 36.04 4.48
N LEU A 44 -25.39 37.14 4.90
CA LEU A 44 -25.05 38.48 4.46
C LEU A 44 -23.86 39.01 5.25
N VAL A 45 -22.83 39.47 4.56
CA VAL A 45 -21.60 39.98 5.15
C VAL A 45 -21.22 41.32 4.52
N TYR A 46 -20.86 42.27 5.38
CA TYR A 46 -20.27 43.55 4.97
C TYR A 46 -18.75 43.47 5.10
N ILE A 47 -18.05 43.85 4.03
CA ILE A 47 -16.59 43.83 3.91
C ILE A 47 -16.13 45.26 3.64
N SER A 48 -15.24 45.80 4.48
CA SER A 48 -14.67 47.14 4.28
C SER A 48 -13.59 47.11 3.19
N ALA A 49 -13.39 48.24 2.51
CA ALA A 49 -12.31 48.37 1.52
C ALA A 49 -10.94 47.96 2.10
N TYR A 50 -10.14 47.23 1.30
CA TYR A 50 -8.83 46.69 1.69
C TYR A 50 -8.85 45.76 2.93
N SER A 51 -10.00 45.16 3.25
CA SER A 51 -10.13 44.19 4.35
C SER A 51 -10.61 42.82 3.85
N SER A 52 -10.44 41.81 4.68
CA SER A 52 -11.00 40.48 4.46
C SER A 52 -11.85 40.06 5.67
N LYS A 53 -12.81 39.16 5.45
CA LYS A 53 -13.68 38.67 6.51
C LYS A 53 -13.78 37.15 6.42
N LEU A 54 -13.54 36.49 7.55
CA LEU A 54 -13.65 35.05 7.68
C LEU A 54 -15.10 34.68 7.97
N VAL A 55 -15.65 33.73 7.21
CA VAL A 55 -17.01 33.22 7.39
C VAL A 55 -16.92 31.72 7.66
N HIS A 56 -17.37 31.30 8.84
CA HIS A 56 -17.44 29.89 9.20
C HIS A 56 -18.77 29.29 8.73
N ILE A 57 -18.69 28.18 8.00
CA ILE A 57 -19.86 27.45 7.49
C ILE A 57 -19.85 26.05 8.12
N PRO A 58 -20.47 25.87 9.30
CA PRO A 58 -20.51 24.57 9.95
C PRO A 58 -21.48 23.65 9.20
N ILE A 59 -20.98 22.50 8.75
CA ILE A 59 -21.73 21.49 8.03
C ILE A 59 -21.56 20.12 8.69
N VAL A 60 -22.59 19.28 8.61
CA VAL A 60 -22.56 17.89 9.04
C VAL A 60 -22.90 17.01 7.82
N ALA A 61 -22.03 16.06 7.52
CA ALA A 61 -22.26 15.08 6.46
C ALA A 61 -23.36 14.10 6.86
N ARG A 62 -24.18 13.70 5.88
CA ARG A 62 -25.28 12.74 6.02
C ARG A 62 -24.96 11.40 5.37
N THR A 63 -24.10 11.43 4.36
CA THR A 63 -23.66 10.27 3.59
C THR A 63 -22.16 10.09 3.77
N THR A 64 -21.72 8.84 3.77
CA THR A 64 -20.30 8.48 3.69
C THR A 64 -19.86 8.47 2.23
N GLY A 65 -18.58 8.69 1.97
CA GLY A 65 -17.99 8.75 0.64
C GLY A 65 -17.69 10.17 0.17
N LYS A 66 -17.54 10.34 -1.15
CA LYS A 66 -17.21 11.64 -1.74
C LYS A 66 -18.43 12.54 -1.80
N ILE A 67 -18.42 13.62 -1.03
CA ILE A 67 -19.43 14.68 -1.07
C ILE A 67 -18.83 15.92 -1.71
N ILE A 68 -19.63 16.71 -2.41
CA ILE A 68 -19.18 17.99 -2.99
C ILE A 68 -19.97 19.11 -2.33
N VAL A 69 -19.26 19.98 -1.63
CA VAL A 69 -19.86 21.16 -0.99
C VAL A 69 -19.72 22.33 -1.95
N GLU A 70 -20.85 22.95 -2.28
CA GLU A 70 -20.91 24.08 -3.21
C GLU A 70 -21.19 25.37 -2.45
N ILE A 71 -20.24 26.30 -2.54
CA ILE A 71 -20.29 27.61 -1.89
C ILE A 71 -20.25 28.67 -2.98
N THR A 72 -21.23 29.57 -2.96
CA THR A 72 -21.32 30.71 -3.88
C THR A 72 -21.11 32.01 -3.10
N GLY A 73 -20.11 32.80 -3.48
CA GLY A 73 -19.97 34.19 -3.07
C GLY A 73 -20.64 35.10 -4.10
N ARG A 74 -21.57 35.94 -3.69
CA ARG A 74 -22.27 36.88 -4.56
C ARG A 74 -22.12 38.30 -4.04
N THR A 75 -21.73 39.23 -4.90
CA THR A 75 -21.74 40.67 -4.63
C THR A 75 -22.83 41.34 -5.48
N GLN A 76 -22.96 42.66 -5.38
CA GLN A 76 -23.84 43.46 -6.25
C GLN A 76 -23.44 43.39 -7.73
N VAL A 77 -22.18 43.05 -8.03
CA VAL A 77 -21.60 43.10 -9.39
C VAL A 77 -21.46 41.71 -10.00
N ASP A 78 -20.99 40.73 -9.22
CA ASP A 78 -20.64 39.41 -9.73
C ASP A 78 -20.94 38.29 -8.73
N LYS A 79 -20.99 37.05 -9.22
CA LYS A 79 -21.10 35.83 -8.43
C LYS A 79 -20.02 34.82 -8.83
N GLU A 80 -19.41 34.21 -7.84
CA GLU A 80 -18.45 33.14 -8.03
C GLU A 80 -18.86 31.91 -7.22
N THR A 81 -18.73 30.72 -7.80
CA THR A 81 -19.07 29.46 -7.15
C THR A 81 -17.87 28.53 -7.07
N LYS A 82 -17.59 28.01 -5.87
CA LYS A 82 -16.55 27.02 -5.61
C LYS A 82 -17.16 25.69 -5.20
N LYS A 83 -16.76 24.63 -5.90
CA LYS A 83 -17.06 23.23 -5.55
C LYS A 83 -15.88 22.63 -4.81
N ILE A 84 -16.11 22.17 -3.59
CA ILE A 84 -15.08 21.63 -2.71
C ILE A 84 -15.40 20.16 -2.43
N PRO A 85 -14.61 19.20 -2.96
CA PRO A 85 -14.81 17.79 -2.68
C PRO A 85 -14.30 17.44 -1.27
N PHE A 86 -15.10 16.71 -0.50
CA PHE A 86 -14.74 16.11 0.78
C PHE A 86 -14.91 14.60 0.73
N ASN A 87 -14.05 13.85 1.40
CA ASN A 87 -14.18 12.41 1.58
C ASN A 87 -14.61 12.12 3.03
N VAL A 88 -15.85 11.70 3.20
CA VAL A 88 -16.44 11.38 4.51
C VAL A 88 -16.24 9.90 4.79
N VAL A 89 -15.46 9.59 5.81
CA VAL A 89 -15.24 8.21 6.27
C VAL A 89 -16.22 7.85 7.38
N ALA A 90 -16.62 6.59 7.42
CA ALA A 90 -17.41 6.06 8.52
C ALA A 90 -16.57 5.98 9.80
N ASP A 91 -17.23 6.01 10.95
CA ASP A 91 -16.59 5.81 12.24
C ASP A 91 -16.10 4.35 12.42
N GLY A 92 -15.15 4.15 13.33
CA GLY A 92 -14.66 2.82 13.71
C GLY A 92 -13.39 2.40 12.95
N ALA A 93 -13.16 1.08 12.92
CA ALA A 93 -12.01 0.47 12.25
C ALA A 93 -12.48 -0.38 11.05
N SER A 94 -11.80 -0.26 9.92
CA SER A 94 -12.11 -1.07 8.74
C SER A 94 -11.80 -2.54 9.00
N VAL A 95 -12.73 -3.41 8.64
CA VAL A 95 -12.55 -4.87 8.68
C VAL A 95 -12.69 -5.37 7.26
N ASN A 96 -11.58 -5.84 6.68
CA ASN A 96 -11.56 -6.35 5.32
C ASN A 96 -11.77 -7.87 5.36
N VAL A 97 -12.82 -8.34 4.68
CA VAL A 97 -13.11 -9.77 4.51
C VAL A 97 -12.96 -10.09 3.03
N HIS A 98 -12.19 -11.12 2.70
CA HIS A 98 -11.99 -11.57 1.32
C HIS A 98 -12.55 -12.98 1.15
N THR A 99 -13.15 -13.25 -0.01
CA THR A 99 -13.59 -14.59 -0.42
C THR A 99 -13.32 -14.72 -1.90
N SER A 100 -12.61 -15.77 -2.30
CA SER A 100 -12.25 -16.05 -3.68
C SER A 100 -12.52 -17.52 -4.01
N PHE A 101 -12.75 -17.81 -5.28
CA PHE A 101 -12.86 -19.17 -5.80
C PHE A 101 -12.41 -19.20 -7.25
N LEU A 102 -11.88 -20.35 -7.69
CA LEU A 102 -11.58 -20.58 -9.09
C LEU A 102 -12.88 -20.93 -9.85
N LEU A 103 -13.10 -20.25 -10.97
CA LEU A 103 -14.15 -20.56 -11.92
C LEU A 103 -13.53 -21.33 -13.09
N ASP A 104 -13.68 -22.64 -13.09
CA ASP A 104 -13.27 -23.50 -14.20
C ASP A 104 -14.47 -23.80 -15.10
N MET A 105 -14.44 -23.29 -16.32
CA MET A 105 -15.50 -23.46 -17.33
C MET A 105 -15.14 -24.50 -18.40
N THR A 106 -14.06 -25.29 -18.21
CA THR A 106 -13.63 -26.28 -19.22
C THR A 106 -14.59 -27.46 -19.32
N SER A 107 -15.26 -27.83 -18.22
CA SER A 107 -16.09 -29.04 -18.13
C SER A 107 -17.58 -28.78 -18.34
N GLN A 108 -18.04 -27.53 -18.25
CA GLN A 108 -19.47 -27.18 -18.25
C GLN A 108 -19.71 -25.88 -19.02
N ALA A 109 -20.72 -25.88 -19.89
CA ALA A 109 -21.12 -24.70 -20.67
C ALA A 109 -21.77 -23.59 -19.83
N LEU A 110 -22.32 -23.93 -18.65
CA LEU A 110 -22.89 -23.00 -17.69
C LEU A 110 -22.50 -23.42 -16.28
N LEU A 111 -21.73 -22.59 -15.59
CA LEU A 111 -21.36 -22.79 -14.19
C LEU A 111 -21.83 -21.57 -13.38
N LEU A 112 -22.75 -21.81 -12.45
CA LEU A 112 -23.23 -20.80 -11.50
C LEU A 112 -22.63 -21.08 -10.12
N LYS A 113 -21.86 -20.13 -9.60
CA LYS A 113 -21.35 -20.13 -8.22
C LYS A 113 -21.88 -18.92 -7.48
N TYR A 114 -22.33 -19.14 -6.25
CA TYR A 114 -22.88 -18.09 -5.39
C TYR A 114 -21.87 -17.77 -4.28
N ILE A 115 -21.64 -16.48 -4.06
CA ILE A 115 -20.80 -15.98 -2.97
C ILE A 115 -21.72 -15.56 -1.83
N ASN A 116 -21.67 -16.30 -0.73
CA ASN A 116 -22.41 -15.94 0.48
C ASN A 116 -21.50 -15.08 1.36
N ILE A 117 -21.81 -13.79 1.45
CA ILE A 117 -21.09 -12.83 2.30
C ILE A 117 -22.01 -12.44 3.45
N ASN A 118 -21.56 -12.68 4.68
CA ASN A 118 -22.30 -12.28 5.87
C ASN A 118 -22.13 -10.77 6.08
N VAL A 119 -23.13 -9.99 5.68
CA VAL A 119 -23.20 -8.55 5.94
C VAL A 119 -24.18 -8.32 7.08
N THR A 120 -23.71 -7.71 8.16
CA THR A 120 -24.61 -7.18 9.20
C THR A 120 -25.11 -5.83 8.72
N ASP A 121 -26.42 -5.61 8.61
CA ASP A 121 -27.00 -4.33 8.15
C ASP A 121 -28.16 -3.85 9.04
N ASP A 122 -28.14 -4.22 10.31
CA ASP A 122 -29.18 -3.83 11.25
C ASP A 122 -28.91 -2.42 11.82
N PRO A 123 -29.80 -1.43 11.62
CA PRO A 123 -29.57 -0.06 12.07
C PRO A 123 -29.64 0.09 13.60
N ILE A 124 -30.37 -0.80 14.27
CA ILE A 124 -30.61 -0.76 15.72
C ILE A 124 -30.60 -2.19 16.27
N ILE A 125 -29.65 -2.48 17.16
CA ILE A 125 -29.66 -3.67 18.00
C ILE A 125 -30.11 -3.25 19.40
N PRO A 126 -31.32 -3.63 19.85
CA PRO A 126 -31.81 -3.30 21.18
C PRO A 126 -30.83 -3.78 22.27
N TYR A 127 -30.63 -2.97 23.31
CA TYR A 127 -29.83 -3.29 24.50
C TYR A 127 -28.31 -3.47 24.30
N GLN A 128 -27.75 -3.13 23.13
CA GLN A 128 -26.30 -3.15 22.89
C GLN A 128 -25.73 -1.74 22.65
N PHE A 129 -24.88 -1.27 23.57
CA PHE A 129 -24.16 0.00 23.42
C PHE A 129 -22.96 -0.12 22.46
N TYR A 130 -22.24 -1.25 22.53
CA TYR A 130 -21.11 -1.54 21.65
C TYR A 130 -21.61 -2.26 20.39
N ARG A 131 -21.46 -1.60 19.25
CA ARG A 131 -21.75 -2.19 17.94
C ARG A 131 -20.45 -2.70 17.33
N ARG A 132 -20.47 -3.91 16.79
CA ARG A 132 -19.34 -4.47 16.01
C ARG A 132 -19.29 -3.93 14.58
N PHE A 133 -20.28 -3.12 14.20
CA PHE A 133 -20.52 -2.68 12.84
C PHE A 133 -21.17 -1.28 12.83
N VAL A 134 -20.83 -0.47 11.83
CA VAL A 134 -21.39 0.87 11.62
C VAL A 134 -22.40 0.79 10.48
N TYR A 135 -23.67 1.08 10.77
CA TYR A 135 -24.74 1.02 9.78
C TYR A 135 -24.42 1.84 8.51
N GLY A 136 -24.66 1.25 7.34
CA GLY A 136 -24.37 1.86 6.04
C GLY A 136 -22.88 1.94 5.67
N SER A 137 -21.97 1.40 6.49
CA SER A 137 -20.54 1.28 6.16
C SER A 137 -20.11 0.10 5.27
N PRO A 138 -20.88 -0.99 5.02
CA PRO A 138 -20.41 -2.08 4.19
C PRO A 138 -20.12 -1.61 2.77
N GLN A 139 -18.95 -1.97 2.26
CA GLN A 139 -18.57 -1.77 0.88
C GLN A 139 -18.05 -3.09 0.33
N ALA A 140 -18.44 -3.42 -0.90
CA ALA A 140 -17.99 -4.63 -1.58
C ALA A 140 -17.26 -4.24 -2.87
N MET A 141 -16.15 -4.90 -3.13
CA MET A 141 -15.41 -4.83 -4.38
C MET A 141 -15.36 -6.23 -4.98
N PHE A 142 -15.74 -6.35 -6.25
CA PHE A 142 -15.66 -7.61 -6.98
C PHE A 142 -14.55 -7.48 -8.01
N THR A 143 -13.64 -8.45 -8.01
CA THR A 143 -12.57 -8.56 -9.00
C THR A 143 -12.69 -9.91 -9.68
N VAL A 144 -12.74 -9.89 -11.01
CA VAL A 144 -12.72 -11.09 -11.85
C VAL A 144 -11.44 -11.05 -12.63
N ILE A 145 -10.67 -12.14 -12.59
CA ILE A 145 -9.42 -12.22 -13.32
C ILE A 145 -9.45 -13.44 -14.24
N GLY A 146 -9.03 -13.25 -15.48
CA GLY A 146 -9.01 -14.28 -16.52
C GLY A 146 -7.81 -15.21 -16.47
N ASP A 147 -6.93 -15.03 -15.49
CA ASP A 147 -5.68 -15.80 -15.33
C ASP A 147 -5.45 -16.11 -13.84
N VAL A 148 -4.76 -17.22 -13.57
CA VAL A 148 -4.49 -17.74 -12.22
C VAL A 148 -3.57 -16.81 -11.42
N VAL A 149 -2.58 -16.18 -12.09
CA VAL A 149 -1.64 -15.26 -11.44
C VAL A 149 -2.24 -13.85 -11.31
N GLY A 150 -3.24 -13.55 -12.13
CA GLY A 150 -4.03 -12.34 -11.94
C GLY A 150 -3.40 -11.04 -12.47
N VAL A 151 -2.33 -11.15 -13.26
CA VAL A 151 -1.47 -10.01 -13.60
C VAL A 151 -1.97 -9.34 -14.88
N PRO A 152 -2.44 -8.08 -14.83
CA PRO A 152 -2.77 -7.33 -16.03
C PRO A 152 -1.50 -6.88 -16.77
N ASP A 153 -1.67 -6.43 -18.02
CA ASP A 153 -0.65 -5.59 -18.67
C ASP A 153 -0.34 -4.36 -17.80
N PHE A 154 0.78 -3.68 -18.05
CA PHE A 154 1.23 -2.57 -17.22
C PHE A 154 0.15 -1.47 -17.11
N ASP A 155 -0.35 -1.25 -15.89
CA ASP A 155 -1.34 -0.25 -15.54
C ASP A 155 -0.92 0.51 -14.28
N GLU A 156 -0.56 1.79 -14.45
CA GLU A 156 -0.03 2.65 -13.39
C GLU A 156 -0.97 2.82 -12.20
N GLU A 157 -2.29 2.72 -12.43
CA GLU A 157 -3.29 2.91 -11.38
C GLU A 157 -3.51 1.64 -10.54
N ASN A 158 -3.20 0.46 -11.10
CA ASN A 158 -3.52 -0.84 -10.51
C ASN A 158 -2.28 -1.68 -10.17
N ILE A 159 -1.11 -1.05 -10.06
CA ILE A 159 0.13 -1.74 -9.66
C ILE A 159 0.06 -2.14 -8.18
N VAL A 160 0.23 -3.42 -7.91
CA VAL A 160 0.39 -3.92 -6.55
C VAL A 160 1.73 -3.46 -5.98
N THR A 161 1.68 -2.85 -4.80
CA THR A 161 2.84 -2.40 -4.04
C THR A 161 2.66 -2.79 -2.58
N TYR A 162 3.65 -2.53 -1.72
CA TYR A 162 3.53 -2.71 -0.27
C TYR A 162 2.31 -1.97 0.30
N SER A 163 1.86 -0.88 -0.34
CA SER A 163 0.66 -0.14 0.09
C SER A 163 -0.62 -0.97 -0.08
N SER A 164 -0.66 -1.85 -1.09
CA SER A 164 -1.77 -2.78 -1.35
C SER A 164 -1.93 -3.83 -0.23
N LEU A 165 -0.86 -4.12 0.52
CA LEU A 165 -0.92 -5.03 1.68
C LEU A 165 -1.73 -4.47 2.86
N SER A 166 -2.16 -3.20 2.78
CA SER A 166 -2.90 -2.52 3.86
C SER A 166 -2.18 -2.55 5.22
N ILE A 167 -0.85 -2.64 5.20
CA ILE A 167 -0.03 -2.62 6.42
C ILE A 167 0.02 -1.17 6.91
N ALA A 168 -0.36 -0.95 8.18
CA ALA A 168 -0.64 0.36 8.77
C ALA A 168 0.54 1.37 8.83
N ARG A 169 1.71 1.08 8.24
CA ARG A 169 2.86 1.99 8.21
C ARG A 169 3.37 2.13 6.76
N PRO A 170 3.60 3.35 6.24
CA PRO A 170 4.31 3.52 4.98
C PRO A 170 5.67 2.82 5.07
N ALA A 171 6.16 2.25 3.95
CA ALA A 171 7.35 1.41 3.94
C ALA A 171 8.56 2.13 4.56
N LYS A 172 8.88 1.73 5.79
CA LYS A 172 10.12 2.09 6.49
C LYS A 172 11.11 0.92 6.53
N SER A 173 10.73 -0.22 5.95
CA SER A 173 11.52 -1.45 5.97
C SER A 173 12.07 -1.76 4.59
N GLY A 174 13.34 -2.14 4.54
CA GLY A 174 13.97 -2.67 3.33
C GLY A 174 13.33 -3.97 2.83
N GLU A 175 12.59 -4.70 3.67
CA GLU A 175 11.82 -5.87 3.22
C GLU A 175 10.63 -5.48 2.33
N LEU A 176 9.93 -4.39 2.68
CA LEU A 176 8.77 -3.92 1.92
C LEU A 176 9.17 -3.30 0.58
N PHE A 177 10.35 -2.67 0.50
CA PHE A 177 10.89 -2.20 -0.78
C PHE A 177 11.34 -3.38 -1.65
N MET A 178 12.02 -4.38 -1.09
CA MET A 178 12.32 -5.61 -1.82
C MET A 178 11.06 -6.38 -2.22
N PHE A 179 9.97 -6.32 -1.44
CA PHE A 179 8.68 -6.90 -1.83
C PHE A 179 8.16 -6.28 -3.13
N ASN A 180 8.19 -4.96 -3.28
CA ASN A 180 7.80 -4.30 -4.53
C ASN A 180 8.63 -4.82 -5.70
N PHE A 181 9.96 -4.75 -5.56
CA PHE A 181 10.88 -5.19 -6.61
C PHE A 181 10.61 -6.65 -7.00
N ALA A 182 10.48 -7.54 -6.01
CA ALA A 182 10.21 -8.95 -6.25
C ALA A 182 8.85 -9.16 -6.92
N TYR A 183 7.80 -8.46 -6.48
CA TYR A 183 6.47 -8.59 -7.07
C TYR A 183 6.46 -8.13 -8.54
N HIS A 184 7.05 -6.98 -8.84
CA HIS A 184 7.16 -6.46 -10.22
C HIS A 184 8.03 -7.37 -11.08
N TYR A 185 9.11 -7.91 -10.52
CA TYR A 185 9.98 -8.87 -11.20
C TYR A 185 9.23 -10.16 -11.55
N PHE A 186 8.54 -10.77 -10.59
CA PHE A 186 7.78 -12.01 -10.83
C PHE A 186 6.63 -11.79 -11.80
N THR A 187 5.99 -10.62 -11.74
CA THR A 187 5.00 -10.16 -12.72
C THR A 187 5.60 -10.12 -14.12
N LEU A 188 6.71 -9.41 -14.30
CA LEU A 188 7.37 -9.30 -15.60
C LEU A 188 7.87 -10.66 -16.12
N ASN A 189 8.46 -11.46 -15.24
CA ASN A 189 8.93 -12.80 -15.55
C ASN A 189 7.78 -13.75 -15.92
N TYR A 190 6.62 -13.62 -15.28
CA TYR A 190 5.42 -14.38 -15.64
C TYR A 190 4.96 -14.03 -17.05
N LEU A 191 4.77 -12.74 -17.35
CA LEU A 191 4.37 -12.27 -18.68
C LEU A 191 5.37 -12.69 -19.76
N ARG A 192 6.67 -12.73 -19.40
CA ARG A 192 7.73 -13.26 -20.28
C ARG A 192 7.54 -14.73 -20.59
N LEU A 193 7.38 -15.55 -19.57
CA LEU A 193 7.25 -17.01 -19.73
C LEU A 193 5.96 -17.42 -20.46
N THR A 194 4.90 -16.62 -20.35
CA THR A 194 3.62 -16.85 -21.04
C THR A 194 3.51 -16.17 -22.40
N ASN A 195 4.57 -15.50 -22.88
CA ASN A 195 4.60 -14.73 -24.13
C ASN A 195 3.52 -13.63 -24.21
N GLN A 196 3.18 -13.02 -23.07
CA GLN A 196 2.22 -11.92 -22.95
C GLN A 196 2.91 -10.54 -22.93
N LEU A 197 4.23 -10.47 -23.10
CA LEU A 197 4.97 -9.22 -23.09
C LEU A 197 4.71 -8.37 -24.34
N ASN A 198 4.40 -7.10 -24.09
CA ASN A 198 4.46 -6.03 -25.08
C ASN A 198 5.73 -5.20 -24.85
N ALA A 199 6.43 -4.80 -25.91
CA ALA A 199 7.66 -4.00 -25.81
C ALA A 199 7.46 -2.69 -25.03
N LYS A 200 6.33 -2.00 -25.25
CA LYS A 200 6.01 -0.74 -24.54
C LYS A 200 5.84 -0.97 -23.04
N SER A 201 5.07 -2.00 -22.68
CA SER A 201 4.80 -2.35 -21.28
C SER A 201 6.03 -2.89 -20.56
N THR A 202 6.85 -3.67 -21.27
CA THR A 202 8.14 -4.18 -20.76
C THR A 202 9.04 -3.03 -20.34
N ARG A 203 9.18 -2.01 -21.18
CA ARG A 203 10.01 -0.84 -20.85
C ARG A 203 9.50 -0.12 -19.60
N LYS A 204 8.18 0.01 -19.44
CA LYS A 204 7.58 0.63 -18.23
C LYS A 204 7.82 -0.22 -16.97
N TRP A 205 7.66 -1.54 -17.06
CA TRP A 205 8.00 -2.46 -15.96
C TRP A 205 9.47 -2.36 -15.58
N LEU A 206 10.39 -2.30 -16.55
CA LEU A 206 11.83 -2.17 -16.28
C LEU A 206 12.18 -0.82 -15.65
N GLN A 207 11.53 0.27 -16.06
CA GLN A 207 11.67 1.58 -15.40
C GLN A 207 11.22 1.53 -13.93
N LEU A 208 10.10 0.86 -13.65
CA LEU A 208 9.60 0.69 -12.29
C LEU A 208 10.55 -0.18 -11.44
N LEU A 209 11.04 -1.29 -12.01
CA LEU A 209 12.06 -2.13 -11.37
C LEU A 209 13.34 -1.36 -11.06
N ASN A 210 13.79 -0.50 -11.97
CA ASN A 210 14.95 0.35 -11.75
C ASN A 210 14.70 1.35 -10.61
N GLN A 211 13.51 1.94 -10.54
CA GLN A 211 13.13 2.82 -9.41
C GLN A 211 13.13 2.07 -8.07
N ASP A 212 12.54 0.87 -8.02
CA ASP A 212 12.54 0.04 -6.82
C ASP A 212 13.95 -0.39 -6.40
N TYR A 213 14.80 -0.73 -7.37
CA TYR A 213 16.21 -1.03 -7.15
C TYR A 213 16.91 0.15 -6.47
N VAL A 214 16.76 1.37 -7.02
CA VAL A 214 17.34 2.58 -6.43
C VAL A 214 16.87 2.80 -4.99
N TYR A 215 15.58 2.61 -4.69
CA TYR A 215 15.08 2.71 -3.32
C TYR A 215 15.69 1.64 -2.41
N GLN A 216 15.79 0.40 -2.88
CA GLN A 216 16.33 -0.69 -2.08
C GLN A 216 17.82 -0.55 -1.80
N ILE A 217 18.61 0.03 -2.73
CA ILE A 217 20.03 0.31 -2.51
C ILE A 217 20.27 1.27 -1.34
N THR A 218 19.31 2.13 -0.99
CA THR A 218 19.43 2.98 0.22
C THR A 218 19.52 2.18 1.53
N TYR A 219 19.10 0.90 1.51
CA TYR A 219 19.19 -0.03 2.63
C TYR A 219 20.45 -0.90 2.58
N PHE A 220 21.30 -0.75 1.56
CA PHE A 220 22.56 -1.48 1.44
C PHE A 220 23.69 -0.71 2.14
N LYS A 221 24.31 -1.33 3.15
CA LYS A 221 25.40 -0.76 3.94
C LYS A 221 26.40 -1.83 4.30
N ASP A 222 27.70 -1.52 4.23
CA ASP A 222 28.80 -2.39 4.63
C ASP A 222 28.74 -3.82 4.02
N GLY A 223 28.25 -3.91 2.79
CA GLY A 223 28.10 -5.18 2.07
C GLY A 223 26.85 -5.99 2.43
N ALA A 224 25.90 -5.43 3.19
CA ALA A 224 24.67 -6.12 3.62
C ALA A 224 23.42 -5.25 3.41
N PHE A 225 22.27 -5.90 3.24
CA PHE A 225 20.98 -5.21 3.28
C PHE A 225 20.47 -5.10 4.72
N THR A 226 19.96 -3.92 5.06
CA THR A 226 19.47 -3.58 6.40
C THR A 226 17.95 -3.53 6.41
N MET A 227 17.32 -4.01 7.48
CA MET A 227 15.86 -3.93 7.58
C MET A 227 15.35 -2.50 7.79
N PHE A 228 16.07 -1.70 8.59
CA PHE A 228 15.65 -0.35 8.98
C PHE A 228 16.83 0.66 8.94
N GLN A 229 17.76 0.50 7.98
CA GLN A 229 18.93 1.38 7.79
C GLN A 229 19.91 1.45 8.97
N ARG A 230 19.84 0.49 9.90
CA ARG A 230 20.73 0.39 11.07
C ARG A 230 21.78 -0.69 10.90
N GLU A 231 21.35 -1.95 10.86
CA GLU A 231 22.24 -3.09 10.90
C GLU A 231 21.89 -4.07 9.78
N GLY A 232 22.92 -4.74 9.26
CA GLY A 232 22.77 -5.76 8.23
C GLY A 232 21.92 -6.93 8.75
N SER A 233 21.01 -7.43 7.92
CA SER A 233 20.22 -8.62 8.20
C SER A 233 20.63 -9.73 7.24
N VAL A 234 20.92 -10.91 7.80
CA VAL A 234 21.22 -12.11 7.03
C VAL A 234 20.00 -12.52 6.21
N TRP A 235 18.81 -12.46 6.80
CA TRP A 235 17.53 -12.75 6.15
C TRP A 235 17.29 -11.87 4.94
N LEU A 236 17.36 -10.54 5.13
CA LEU A 236 17.10 -9.60 4.04
C LEU A 236 18.21 -9.65 3.00
N SER A 237 19.48 -9.79 3.39
CA SER A 237 20.59 -9.89 2.46
C SER A 237 20.46 -11.13 1.56
N ALA A 238 20.12 -12.28 2.14
CA ALA A 238 19.86 -13.50 1.40
C ALA A 238 18.64 -13.36 0.48
N TYR A 239 17.58 -12.68 0.94
CA TYR A 239 16.39 -12.42 0.12
C TYR A 239 16.70 -11.53 -1.09
N CYS A 240 17.35 -10.39 -0.86
CA CYS A 240 17.71 -9.44 -1.90
C CYS A 240 18.67 -10.07 -2.92
N ALA A 241 19.73 -10.73 -2.46
CA ALA A 241 20.69 -11.39 -3.33
C ALA A 241 20.03 -12.43 -4.25
N ARG A 242 19.09 -13.22 -3.71
CA ARG A 242 18.32 -14.20 -4.50
C ARG A 242 17.51 -13.53 -5.60
N ILE A 243 16.71 -12.53 -5.26
CA ILE A 243 15.81 -11.86 -6.21
C ILE A 243 16.61 -11.11 -7.27
N TYR A 244 17.66 -10.38 -6.88
CA TYR A 244 18.53 -9.68 -7.80
C TYR A 244 19.27 -10.60 -8.76
N TYR A 245 19.77 -11.73 -8.27
CA TYR A 245 20.38 -12.73 -9.14
C TYR A 245 19.38 -13.27 -10.17
N MET A 246 18.12 -13.51 -9.76
CA MET A 246 17.07 -13.96 -10.68
C MET A 246 16.68 -12.89 -11.71
N ALA A 247 16.86 -11.61 -11.39
CA ALA A 247 16.51 -10.49 -12.25
C ALA A 247 17.61 -10.08 -13.25
N GLN A 248 18.78 -10.71 -13.21
CA GLN A 248 19.87 -10.47 -14.17
C GLN A 248 19.56 -11.16 -15.51
N TYR A 249 18.97 -10.40 -16.44
CA TYR A 249 18.77 -10.83 -17.82
C TYR A 249 19.55 -9.91 -18.78
N PRO A 250 20.37 -10.47 -19.70
CA PRO A 250 21.14 -9.67 -20.66
C PRO A 250 20.26 -8.75 -21.52
N GLU A 251 19.05 -9.20 -21.86
CA GLU A 251 18.09 -8.45 -22.66
C GLU A 251 17.52 -7.21 -21.94
N TRP A 252 17.67 -7.12 -20.61
CA TRP A 252 17.15 -6.01 -19.79
C TRP A 252 18.23 -5.01 -19.37
N GLU A 253 19.51 -5.31 -19.59
CA GLU A 253 20.65 -4.52 -19.07
C GLU A 253 20.62 -3.04 -19.44
N ASN A 254 20.01 -2.69 -20.57
CA ASN A 254 19.87 -1.30 -21.01
C ASN A 254 18.91 -0.46 -20.14
N ASP A 255 17.87 -1.09 -19.58
CA ASP A 255 16.83 -0.41 -18.79
C ASP A 255 16.91 -0.80 -17.28
N LEU A 256 17.45 -1.97 -16.96
CA LEU A 256 17.66 -2.49 -15.60
C LEU A 256 19.05 -3.15 -15.50
N PHE A 257 19.98 -2.45 -14.86
CA PHE A 257 21.31 -2.99 -14.56
C PHE A 257 21.47 -3.21 -13.05
N ILE A 258 21.69 -4.48 -12.67
CA ILE A 258 21.94 -4.89 -11.30
C ILE A 258 23.43 -5.19 -11.17
N ASP A 259 24.11 -4.39 -10.34
CA ASP A 259 25.55 -4.53 -10.11
C ASP A 259 25.86 -5.89 -9.46
N PRO A 260 26.61 -6.79 -10.15
CA PRO A 260 26.96 -8.10 -9.62
C PRO A 260 27.74 -8.04 -8.30
N THR A 261 28.49 -6.94 -8.05
CA THR A 261 29.28 -6.78 -6.83
C THR A 261 28.41 -6.66 -5.59
N ILE A 262 27.19 -6.14 -5.72
CA ILE A 262 26.23 -6.02 -4.61
C ILE A 262 25.74 -7.42 -4.18
N ILE A 263 25.47 -8.29 -5.16
CA ILE A 263 25.09 -9.70 -4.90
C ILE A 263 26.26 -10.42 -4.24
N GLU A 264 27.48 -10.25 -4.75
CA GLU A 264 28.68 -10.86 -4.19
C GLU A 264 28.94 -10.43 -2.75
N GLN A 265 28.87 -9.13 -2.47
CA GLN A 265 29.05 -8.57 -1.12
C GLN A 265 27.98 -9.08 -0.16
N ALA A 266 26.70 -9.06 -0.57
CA ALA A 266 25.59 -9.56 0.24
C ALA A 266 25.77 -11.05 0.59
N ILE A 267 26.25 -11.86 -0.36
CA ILE A 267 26.50 -13.29 -0.11
C ILE A 267 27.71 -13.50 0.80
N LYS A 268 28.82 -12.78 0.57
CA LYS A 268 29.95 -12.80 1.50
C LYS A 268 29.54 -12.39 2.91
N TYR A 269 28.63 -11.43 3.06
CA TYR A 269 28.09 -11.06 4.35
C TYR A 269 27.30 -12.22 4.97
N VAL A 270 26.34 -12.81 4.25
CA VAL A 270 25.54 -13.96 4.73
C VAL A 270 26.41 -15.13 5.18
N LEU A 271 27.43 -15.49 4.41
CA LEU A 271 28.33 -16.61 4.70
C LEU A 271 29.11 -16.44 6.02
N LYS A 272 29.40 -15.20 6.44
CA LYS A 272 30.09 -14.92 7.72
C LYS A 272 29.27 -15.32 8.95
N TYR A 273 27.95 -15.44 8.80
CA TYR A 273 27.04 -15.76 9.89
C TYR A 273 26.60 -17.22 9.91
N GLN A 274 27.31 -18.09 9.17
CA GLN A 274 27.16 -19.53 9.33
C GLN A 274 27.98 -20.02 10.51
N ASN A 275 27.34 -20.79 11.39
CA ASN A 275 28.04 -21.45 12.49
C ASN A 275 28.97 -22.56 11.92
N PRO A 276 30.29 -22.51 12.20
CA PRO A 276 31.23 -23.47 11.63
C PRO A 276 31.13 -24.88 12.24
N ALA A 277 30.58 -25.01 13.45
CA ALA A 277 30.46 -26.29 14.15
C ALA A 277 29.16 -27.02 13.80
N PHE A 278 28.05 -26.28 13.69
CA PHE A 278 26.72 -26.86 13.53
C PHE A 278 26.07 -26.56 12.18
N GLY A 279 26.64 -25.69 11.36
CA GLY A 279 26.19 -25.44 9.98
C GLY A 279 24.94 -24.57 9.81
N TYR A 280 24.26 -24.19 10.89
CA TYR A 280 23.10 -23.29 10.86
C TYR A 280 23.51 -21.83 10.66
N PHE A 281 22.58 -21.00 10.21
CA PHE A 281 22.74 -19.53 10.13
C PHE A 281 22.03 -18.82 11.28
N GLU A 282 22.62 -17.71 11.73
CA GLU A 282 22.06 -16.82 12.75
C GLU A 282 22.00 -15.38 12.25
N GLU A 283 21.03 -14.60 12.74
CA GLU A 283 21.04 -13.15 12.59
C GLU A 283 22.05 -12.54 13.59
N PRO A 284 22.64 -11.37 13.30
CA PRO A 284 23.41 -10.63 14.29
C PRO A 284 22.60 -10.42 15.57
N GLU A 285 23.23 -10.54 16.74
CA GLU A 285 22.55 -10.54 18.06
C GLU A 285 21.57 -9.37 18.26
N LYS A 286 21.93 -8.21 17.73
CA LYS A 286 21.14 -6.99 17.82
C LYS A 286 19.86 -7.01 16.96
N ASN A 287 19.81 -7.84 15.91
CA ASN A 287 18.61 -8.14 15.13
C ASN A 287 17.83 -9.34 15.68
N ALA A 288 18.51 -10.31 16.32
CA ALA A 288 17.89 -11.51 16.89
C ALA A 288 16.83 -11.20 17.97
N SER A 289 16.98 -10.08 18.68
CA SER A 289 15.99 -9.62 19.67
C SER A 289 14.71 -9.03 19.04
N TYR A 290 14.81 -8.50 17.81
CA TYR A 290 13.73 -7.81 17.11
C TYR A 290 12.94 -8.77 16.19
N TYR A 291 13.62 -9.78 15.65
CA TYR A 291 13.04 -10.76 14.73
C TYR A 291 13.22 -12.17 15.30
N ARG A 292 12.09 -12.84 15.59
CA ARG A 292 12.09 -14.24 16.06
C ARG A 292 12.18 -15.22 14.89
N TYR A 293 13.23 -15.14 14.09
CA TYR A 293 13.51 -16.20 13.12
C TYR A 293 14.04 -17.41 13.89
N THR A 294 13.43 -18.57 13.68
CA THR A 294 14.02 -19.81 14.18
C THR A 294 15.29 -20.10 13.36
N PRO A 295 16.36 -20.62 13.98
CA PRO A 295 17.58 -20.98 13.25
C PRO A 295 17.30 -21.91 12.06
N ILE A 296 16.31 -22.80 12.20
CA ILE A 296 15.81 -23.67 11.13
C ILE A 296 15.24 -22.86 9.96
N ALA A 297 14.31 -21.92 10.20
CA ALA A 297 13.71 -21.14 9.13
C ALA A 297 14.71 -20.24 8.41
N LEU A 298 15.62 -19.60 9.16
CA LEU A 298 16.69 -18.76 8.59
C LEU A 298 17.64 -19.61 7.74
N THR A 299 18.09 -20.76 8.25
CA THR A 299 18.98 -21.67 7.53
C THR A 299 18.33 -22.18 6.25
N ALA A 300 17.05 -22.58 6.30
CA ALA A 300 16.30 -23.00 5.11
C ALA A 300 16.17 -21.87 4.08
N HIS A 301 15.85 -20.65 4.51
CA HIS A 301 15.76 -19.48 3.63
C HIS A 301 17.10 -19.17 2.94
N VAL A 302 18.21 -19.17 3.70
CA VAL A 302 19.55 -18.98 3.16
C VAL A 302 19.93 -20.11 2.20
N LEU A 303 19.64 -21.36 2.54
CA LEU A 303 19.91 -22.52 1.67
C LEU A 303 19.19 -22.41 0.32
N ILE A 304 17.93 -21.94 0.32
CA ILE A 304 17.18 -21.68 -0.93
C ILE A 304 17.92 -20.62 -1.76
N THR A 305 18.39 -19.53 -1.13
CA THR A 305 19.18 -18.49 -1.79
C THR A 305 20.47 -19.04 -2.39
N LEU A 306 21.29 -19.74 -1.59
CA LEU A 306 22.56 -20.33 -2.03
C LEU A 306 22.37 -21.39 -3.10
N SER A 307 21.22 -22.06 -3.13
CA SER A 307 20.89 -23.04 -4.17
C SER A 307 20.47 -22.39 -5.48
N ARG A 308 19.90 -21.18 -5.42
CA ARG A 308 19.43 -20.43 -6.58
C ARG A 308 20.55 -19.61 -7.23
N ILE A 309 21.42 -19.03 -6.41
CA ILE A 309 22.59 -18.30 -6.88
C ILE A 309 23.57 -19.33 -7.44
N GLY A 310 23.84 -19.27 -8.74
CA GLY A 310 24.82 -20.12 -9.39
C GLY A 310 26.25 -19.82 -8.91
N SER A 311 27.24 -20.43 -9.55
CA SER A 311 28.65 -20.14 -9.27
C SER A 311 28.99 -18.69 -9.59
N LEU A 312 29.03 -17.85 -8.55
CA LEU A 312 29.64 -16.52 -8.62
C LEU A 312 31.14 -16.67 -8.94
N PRO A 313 31.73 -15.75 -9.71
CA PRO A 313 33.15 -15.82 -10.07
C PRO A 313 34.04 -15.77 -8.82
N GLY A 314 35.16 -16.50 -8.87
CA GLY A 314 36.19 -16.51 -7.81
C GLY A 314 35.94 -17.50 -6.67
N ASN A 315 36.60 -17.26 -5.53
CA ASN A 315 36.61 -18.16 -4.37
C ASN A 315 35.23 -18.29 -3.68
N VAL A 316 34.32 -17.34 -3.91
CA VAL A 316 32.98 -17.32 -3.31
C VAL A 316 32.18 -18.54 -3.72
N GLY A 317 32.34 -19.06 -4.94
CA GLY A 317 31.63 -20.27 -5.38
C GLY A 317 31.96 -21.52 -4.57
N VAL A 318 33.21 -21.63 -4.10
CA VAL A 318 33.66 -22.74 -3.24
C VAL A 318 33.08 -22.58 -1.83
N GLU A 319 33.09 -21.36 -1.29
CA GLU A 319 32.48 -21.04 0.01
C GLU A 319 30.98 -21.33 0.02
N ILE A 320 30.25 -20.92 -1.02
CA ILE A 320 28.82 -21.23 -1.20
C ILE A 320 28.59 -22.75 -1.19
N SER A 321 29.41 -23.50 -1.93
CA SER A 321 29.25 -24.95 -2.05
C SER A 321 29.46 -25.67 -0.71
N ASN A 322 30.44 -25.22 0.08
CA ASN A 322 30.69 -25.75 1.42
C ASN A 322 29.57 -25.36 2.39
N ALA A 323 29.14 -24.09 2.37
CA ALA A 323 28.08 -23.58 3.21
C ALA A 323 26.75 -24.32 2.97
N LYS A 324 26.42 -24.61 1.71
CA LYS A 324 25.24 -25.41 1.35
C LYS A 324 25.28 -26.80 1.99
N LYS A 325 26.41 -27.50 1.91
CA LYS A 325 26.55 -28.85 2.49
C LYS A 325 26.28 -28.83 3.99
N LEU A 326 26.91 -27.90 4.71
CA LEU A 326 26.72 -27.75 6.16
C LEU A 326 25.27 -27.41 6.53
N ALA A 327 24.63 -26.50 5.77
CA ALA A 327 23.25 -26.12 6.00
C ALA A 327 22.26 -27.27 5.73
N VAL A 328 22.50 -28.08 4.69
CA VAL A 328 21.71 -29.29 4.41
C VAL A 328 21.84 -30.28 5.57
N THR A 329 23.07 -30.57 6.01
CA THR A 329 23.30 -31.49 7.14
C THR A 329 22.59 -31.06 8.42
N TYR A 330 22.56 -29.75 8.70
CA TYR A 330 21.82 -29.21 9.85
C TYR A 330 20.29 -29.35 9.72
N LEU A 331 19.74 -29.16 8.52
CA LEU A 331 18.28 -29.24 8.31
C LEU A 331 17.78 -30.68 8.24
N GLU A 332 18.66 -31.64 7.95
CA GLU A 332 18.36 -33.07 7.94
C GLU A 332 18.49 -33.74 9.32
N SER A 333 19.22 -33.14 10.26
CA SER A 333 19.44 -33.65 11.63
C SER A 333 18.27 -33.38 12.56
#